data_AF-A0A1S2LUC9-F1
#
_entry.id   AF-A0A1S2LUC9-F1
#
_cell.length_a   1.000
_cell.length_b   1.000
_cell.length_c   1.000
_cell.angle_alpha   90.00
_cell.angle_beta   90.00
_cell.angle_gamma   90.00
#
_symmetry.space_group_name_H-M   'P 1'
#
loop_
_entity.id
_entity.type
_entity.pdbx_description
1 polymer ?
#
loop_
_entity_poly.entity_id
_entity_poly.type
_entity_poly.pdbx_seq_one_letter_code
_entity_poly.pdbx_strand_id
1 'polypeptide(L)'
;MKKQNYFLFAVSLAIVIFAIVVGVSLFNNSGSETAQSPQSTAGQQSTQQANVPQLNEERADAATMVLISAPTLQPADHAGRWDPKIKGDSCLMCHAQGAREIPIDHFVDEDRNKGIVGERFTCVTCHGLDTGDPKPAFNRDN
;
A
#
# COMPACT_ATOMS: atom_id res chain seq x y z
N MET A 1 -27.12 24.20 -44.30
CA MET A 1 -26.74 24.11 -42.88
C MET A 1 -27.23 22.85 -42.15
N LYS A 2 -28.36 22.20 -42.51
CA LYS A 2 -28.81 20.96 -41.80
C LYS A 2 -27.96 19.70 -42.09
N LYS A 3 -27.41 19.53 -43.29
CA LYS A 3 -26.66 18.31 -43.69
C LYS A 3 -25.30 18.14 -42.98
N GLN A 4 -24.63 19.24 -42.62
CA GLN A 4 -23.35 19.20 -41.90
C GLN A 4 -23.51 18.67 -40.46
N ASN A 5 -24.62 18.98 -39.80
CA ASN A 5 -24.87 18.51 -38.43
C ASN A 5 -25.15 16.99 -38.39
N TYR A 6 -25.82 16.45 -39.41
CA TYR A 6 -26.01 15.00 -39.54
C TYR A 6 -24.70 14.27 -39.84
N PHE A 7 -23.82 14.86 -40.64
CA PHE A 7 -22.52 14.27 -40.93
C PHE A 7 -21.63 14.21 -39.68
N LEU A 8 -21.56 15.30 -38.90
CA LEU A 8 -20.80 15.31 -37.64
C LEU A 8 -21.38 14.35 -36.61
N PHE A 9 -22.72 14.27 -36.50
CA PHE A 9 -23.37 13.31 -35.62
C PHE A 9 -23.10 11.85 -36.04
N ALA A 10 -23.20 11.53 -37.32
CA ALA A 10 -22.92 10.20 -37.84
C ALA A 10 -21.46 9.77 -37.62
N VAL A 11 -20.50 10.69 -37.80
CA VAL A 11 -19.07 10.42 -37.55
C VAL A 11 -18.83 10.20 -36.05
N SER A 12 -19.41 11.02 -35.16
CA SER A 12 -19.28 10.81 -33.71
C SER A 12 -19.86 9.47 -33.26
N LEU A 13 -21.01 9.07 -33.81
CA LEU A 13 -21.65 7.79 -33.48
C LEU A 13 -20.81 6.61 -33.96
N ALA A 14 -20.21 6.70 -35.16
CA ALA A 14 -19.33 5.67 -35.69
C ALA A 14 -18.06 5.49 -34.83
N ILE A 15 -17.47 6.57 -34.34
CA ILE A 15 -16.29 6.51 -33.44
C ILE A 15 -16.66 5.83 -32.11
N VAL A 16 -17.82 6.17 -31.54
CA VAL A 16 -18.29 5.55 -30.28
C VAL A 16 -18.53 4.04 -30.47
N ILE A 17 -19.18 3.65 -31.56
CA ILE A 17 -19.43 2.22 -31.87
C ILE A 17 -18.09 1.48 -32.07
N PHE A 18 -17.14 2.08 -32.78
CA PHE A 18 -15.82 1.49 -32.99
C PHE A 18 -15.05 1.32 -31.67
N ALA A 19 -15.08 2.31 -30.78
CA ALA A 19 -14.44 2.23 -29.46
C ALA A 19 -15.05 1.12 -28.58
N ILE A 20 -16.37 0.92 -28.65
CA ILE A 20 -17.05 -0.16 -27.93
C ILE A 20 -16.64 -1.53 -28.47
N VAL A 21 -16.62 -1.72 -29.79
CA VAL A 21 -16.25 -2.99 -30.42
C VAL A 21 -14.79 -3.35 -30.10
N VAL A 22 -13.86 -2.40 -30.26
CA VAL A 22 -12.44 -2.62 -29.94
C VAL A 22 -12.23 -2.82 -28.44
N GLY A 23 -12.93 -2.07 -27.59
CA GLY A 23 -12.89 -2.22 -26.14
C GLY A 23 -13.34 -3.60 -25.68
N VAL A 24 -14.46 -4.11 -26.21
CA VAL A 24 -14.94 -5.46 -25.87
C VAL A 24 -13.95 -6.52 -26.37
N SER A 25 -13.35 -6.39 -27.55
CA SER A 25 -12.35 -7.34 -28.05
C SER A 25 -11.04 -7.35 -27.25
N LEU A 26 -10.62 -6.23 -26.66
CA LEU A 26 -9.44 -6.16 -25.79
C LEU A 26 -9.71 -6.73 -24.39
N PHE A 27 -10.90 -6.52 -23.82
CA PHE A 27 -11.26 -7.05 -22.51
C PHE A 27 -11.67 -8.54 -22.52
N ASN A 28 -12.16 -9.09 -23.65
CA ASN A 28 -12.52 -10.51 -23.73
C ASN A 28 -11.33 -11.47 -23.90
N ASN A 29 -10.12 -10.95 -24.21
CA ASN A 29 -8.87 -11.73 -24.23
C ASN A 29 -8.09 -11.65 -22.92
N SER A 30 -8.55 -10.86 -21.95
CA SER A 30 -8.10 -10.97 -20.56
C SER A 30 -8.89 -12.08 -19.89
N GLY A 31 -8.76 -13.28 -20.44
CA GLY A 31 -9.14 -14.50 -19.74
C GLY A 31 -8.38 -14.50 -18.43
N SER A 32 -9.12 -14.42 -17.33
CA SER A 32 -8.62 -14.59 -15.99
C SER A 32 -7.77 -15.87 -15.97
N GLU A 33 -6.45 -15.73 -15.88
CA GLU A 33 -5.61 -16.78 -15.31
C GLU A 33 -6.10 -16.94 -13.88
N THR A 34 -7.13 -17.78 -13.73
CA THR A 34 -7.48 -18.39 -12.47
C THR A 34 -6.22 -19.14 -12.11
N ALA A 35 -5.45 -18.60 -11.17
CA ALA A 35 -4.38 -19.32 -10.53
C ALA A 35 -4.96 -20.69 -10.17
N GLN A 36 -4.54 -21.71 -10.91
CA GLN A 36 -4.85 -23.08 -10.61
C GLN A 36 -4.28 -23.30 -9.23
N SER A 37 -5.14 -23.30 -8.21
CA SER A 37 -4.87 -23.98 -6.95
C SER A 37 -4.33 -25.34 -7.36
N PRO A 38 -3.08 -25.71 -7.00
CA PRO A 38 -2.60 -27.04 -7.26
C PRO A 38 -3.57 -27.98 -6.54
N GLN A 39 -4.37 -28.66 -7.35
CA GLN A 39 -5.18 -29.77 -6.94
C GLN A 39 -4.21 -30.73 -6.29
N SER A 40 -4.29 -30.84 -4.96
CA SER A 40 -3.57 -31.84 -4.18
C SER A 40 -3.99 -33.21 -4.70
N THR A 41 -3.26 -33.71 -5.69
CA THR A 41 -3.16 -35.13 -5.93
C THR A 41 -2.61 -35.70 -4.64
N ALA A 42 -3.46 -36.43 -3.90
CA ALA A 42 -3.03 -37.30 -2.82
C ALA A 42 -2.15 -38.43 -3.42
N GLY A 43 -0.95 -38.06 -3.86
CA GLY A 43 0.18 -38.94 -4.01
C GLY A 43 1.05 -38.69 -2.79
N GLN A 44 1.49 -39.76 -2.13
CA GLN A 44 2.41 -39.72 -0.99
C GLN A 44 3.62 -38.83 -1.29
N GLN A 45 3.53 -37.56 -0.91
CA GLN A 45 4.65 -36.65 -0.89
C GLN A 45 5.42 -36.99 0.38
N SER A 46 6.50 -37.75 0.21
CA SER A 46 7.53 -37.90 1.22
C SER A 46 7.81 -36.51 1.81
N THR A 47 7.56 -36.35 3.10
CA THR A 47 7.96 -35.19 3.88
C THR A 47 9.49 -35.18 3.94
N GLN A 48 10.15 -34.83 2.83
CA GLN A 48 11.47 -34.22 2.93
C GLN A 48 11.21 -32.84 3.52
N GLN A 49 11.19 -32.80 4.85
CA GLN A 49 11.26 -31.59 5.63
C GLN A 49 12.42 -30.79 5.05
N ALA A 50 12.11 -29.68 4.37
CA ALA A 50 13.13 -28.81 3.83
C ALA A 50 14.03 -28.42 5.00
N ASN A 51 15.27 -28.89 4.99
CA ASN A 51 16.24 -28.49 6.00
C ASN A 51 16.61 -27.04 5.69
N VAL A 52 15.90 -26.12 6.33
CA VAL A 52 16.19 -24.70 6.35
C VAL A 52 17.07 -24.48 7.58
N PRO A 53 18.40 -24.33 7.43
CA PRO A 53 19.32 -24.29 8.58
C PRO A 53 18.93 -23.20 9.60
N GLN A 54 18.38 -22.08 9.13
CA GLN A 54 17.93 -20.98 9.98
C GLN A 54 16.77 -21.34 10.93
N LEU A 55 16.10 -22.49 10.76
CA LEU A 55 15.06 -22.95 11.69
C LEU A 55 15.62 -23.73 12.88
N ASN A 56 16.86 -24.22 12.79
CA ASN A 56 17.51 -25.03 13.81
C ASN A 56 18.66 -24.29 14.53
N GLU A 57 18.94 -23.06 14.13
CA GLU A 57 19.95 -22.19 14.75
C GLU A 57 19.34 -21.39 15.91
N GLU A 58 20.12 -21.20 16.98
CA GLU A 58 19.79 -20.28 18.06
C GLU A 58 19.78 -18.85 17.50
N ARG A 59 18.57 -18.27 17.36
CA ARG A 59 18.39 -16.93 16.81
C ARG A 59 18.66 -15.88 17.90
N ALA A 60 19.31 -14.79 17.53
CA ALA A 60 19.36 -13.61 18.37
C ALA A 60 17.92 -13.17 18.72
N ASP A 61 17.71 -12.77 19.98
CA ASP A 61 16.40 -12.33 20.45
C ASP A 61 15.92 -11.17 19.57
N ALA A 62 14.80 -11.38 18.86
CA ALA A 62 14.20 -10.38 18.00
C ALA A 62 13.80 -9.11 18.78
N ALA A 63 13.61 -9.19 20.10
CA ALA A 63 13.42 -8.02 20.97
C ALA A 63 14.62 -7.06 20.96
N THR A 64 15.82 -7.59 20.69
CA THR A 64 17.06 -6.80 20.64
C THR A 64 17.42 -6.31 19.24
N MET A 65 16.71 -6.80 18.21
CA MET A 65 16.89 -6.36 16.82
C MET A 65 16.17 -5.03 16.59
N VAL A 66 16.87 -3.92 16.83
CA VAL A 66 16.35 -2.59 16.52
C VAL A 66 16.35 -2.38 15.01
N LEU A 67 15.18 -2.11 14.44
CA LEU A 67 15.04 -1.61 13.07
C LEU A 67 15.65 -0.21 13.01
N ILE A 68 16.84 -0.10 12.41
CA ILE A 68 17.48 1.19 12.13
C ILE A 68 16.53 1.98 11.23
N SER A 69 16.21 3.21 11.62
CA SER A 69 15.27 4.11 10.92
C SER A 69 13.81 3.65 10.92
N ALA A 70 13.38 2.86 11.92
CA ALA A 70 11.95 2.61 12.12
C ALA A 70 11.19 3.95 12.32
N PRO A 71 10.01 4.11 11.69
CA PRO A 71 9.14 5.24 11.96
C PRO A 71 8.81 5.31 13.46
N THR A 72 8.83 6.53 14.03
CA THR A 72 8.44 6.70 15.43
C THR A 72 6.94 6.47 15.60
N LEU A 73 6.53 5.76 16.64
CA LEU A 73 5.11 5.66 16.96
C LEU A 73 4.57 7.02 17.41
N GLN A 74 3.28 7.26 17.15
CA GLN A 74 2.56 8.42 17.66
C GLN A 74 2.31 8.24 19.16
N PRO A 75 2.49 9.29 19.98
CA PRO A 75 2.15 9.20 21.39
C PRO A 75 0.66 8.90 21.60
N ALA A 76 0.31 8.26 22.71
CA ALA A 76 -1.07 7.83 23.00
C ALA A 76 -2.11 8.96 22.93
N ASP A 77 -1.72 10.21 23.19
CA ASP A 77 -2.59 11.39 23.10
C ASP A 77 -2.97 11.79 21.65
N HIS A 78 -2.39 11.13 20.64
CA HIS A 78 -2.75 11.28 19.24
C HIS A 78 -3.96 10.41 18.82
N ALA A 79 -4.49 9.59 19.73
CA ALA A 79 -5.69 8.82 19.50
C ALA A 79 -6.84 9.71 18.98
N GLY A 80 -7.43 9.31 17.84
CA GLY A 80 -8.56 10.02 17.22
C GLY A 80 -8.21 11.31 16.49
N ARG A 81 -6.92 11.72 16.41
CA ARG A 81 -6.53 12.91 15.64
C ARG A 81 -6.48 12.70 14.13
N TRP A 82 -6.30 11.44 13.70
CA TRP A 82 -6.36 11.08 12.29
C TRP A 82 -7.81 11.15 11.76
N ASP A 83 -8.01 11.91 10.69
CA ASP A 83 -9.25 11.91 9.92
C ASP A 83 -9.01 11.31 8.52
N PRO A 84 -9.58 10.15 8.19
CA PRO A 84 -9.40 9.50 6.89
C PRO A 84 -9.93 10.32 5.71
N LYS A 85 -10.80 11.31 5.94
CA LYS A 85 -11.36 12.16 4.87
C LYS A 85 -10.34 13.17 4.35
N ILE A 86 -9.55 13.76 5.26
CA ILE A 86 -8.54 14.77 4.92
C ILE A 86 -7.11 14.22 4.99
N LYS A 87 -6.95 12.96 5.40
CA LYS A 87 -5.70 12.22 5.39
C LYS A 87 -4.58 12.98 6.14
N GLY A 88 -3.42 13.16 5.50
CA GLY A 88 -2.25 13.82 6.06
C GLY A 88 -2.53 15.23 6.58
N ASP A 89 -3.51 15.93 6.00
CA ASP A 89 -3.87 17.28 6.44
C ASP A 89 -4.30 17.32 7.91
N SER A 90 -4.96 16.26 8.42
CA SER A 90 -5.32 16.17 9.84
C SER A 90 -4.10 16.22 10.77
N CYS A 91 -2.98 15.62 10.35
CA CYS A 91 -1.72 15.62 11.09
C CYS A 91 -0.96 16.94 10.87
N LEU A 92 -0.99 17.47 9.64
CA LEU A 92 -0.30 18.70 9.27
C LEU A 92 -0.86 19.94 9.96
N MET A 93 -2.10 19.91 10.46
CA MET A 93 -2.66 20.98 11.30
C MET A 93 -1.70 21.42 12.42
N CYS A 94 -0.98 20.48 13.03
CA CYS A 94 0.00 20.80 14.08
C CYS A 94 1.45 20.65 13.59
N HIS A 95 1.76 19.62 12.80
CA HIS A 95 3.13 19.34 12.37
C HIS A 95 3.69 20.36 11.37
N ALA A 96 2.84 21.06 10.62
CA ALA A 96 3.28 22.20 9.80
C ALA A 96 3.48 23.49 10.63
N GLN A 97 2.98 23.53 11.87
CA GLN A 97 2.95 24.73 12.72
C GLN A 97 3.91 24.66 13.91
N GLY A 98 4.89 23.75 13.90
CA GLY A 98 5.93 23.69 14.93
C GLY A 98 5.74 22.65 16.02
N ALA A 99 4.76 21.74 15.91
CA ALA A 99 4.93 20.41 16.52
C ALA A 99 6.17 19.73 15.91
N ARG A 100 6.57 18.56 16.45
CA ARG A 100 7.81 17.88 16.03
C ARG A 100 7.96 17.91 14.51
N GLU A 101 9.04 18.55 14.06
CA GLU A 101 9.26 18.83 12.65
C GLU A 101 9.35 17.53 11.86
N ILE A 102 8.66 17.47 10.73
CA ILE A 102 8.70 16.30 9.84
C ILE A 102 10.09 16.25 9.20
N PRO A 103 10.81 15.12 9.23
CA PRO A 103 12.13 15.00 8.61
C PRO A 103 12.11 15.26 7.09
N ILE A 104 13.24 15.69 6.53
CA ILE A 104 13.30 16.18 5.15
C ILE A 104 13.01 15.09 4.09
N ASP A 105 13.28 13.83 4.42
CA ASP A 105 13.04 12.65 3.58
C ASP A 105 11.54 12.34 3.35
N HIS A 106 10.64 13.07 4.00
CA HIS A 106 9.21 12.99 3.76
C HIS A 106 8.76 13.88 2.60
N PHE A 107 9.59 14.82 2.18
CA PHE A 107 9.26 15.83 1.19
C PHE A 107 9.80 15.46 -0.19
N VAL A 108 9.09 15.90 -1.22
CA VAL A 108 9.51 15.69 -2.62
C VAL A 108 10.87 16.34 -2.84
N ASP A 109 11.81 15.57 -3.38
CA ASP A 109 13.21 15.98 -3.60
C ASP A 109 13.91 16.55 -2.36
N GLU A 110 13.51 16.13 -1.15
CA GLU A 110 14.03 16.67 0.10
C GLU A 110 13.84 18.20 0.22
N ASP A 111 12.75 18.75 -0.35
CA ASP A 111 12.42 20.17 -0.32
C ASP A 111 11.04 20.39 0.31
N ARG A 112 11.03 21.05 1.48
CA ARG A 112 9.80 21.36 2.23
C ARG A 112 8.77 22.14 1.40
N ASN A 113 9.21 22.92 0.43
CA ASN A 113 8.34 23.75 -0.41
C ASN A 113 7.62 22.95 -1.50
N LYS A 114 8.07 21.73 -1.81
CA LYS A 114 7.46 20.86 -2.82
C LYS A 114 6.36 19.94 -2.25
N GLY A 115 6.13 20.00 -0.94
CA GLY A 115 5.13 19.18 -0.26
C GLY A 115 5.62 17.76 0.06
N ILE A 116 4.78 17.01 0.77
CA ILE A 116 5.06 15.64 1.19
C ILE A 116 4.87 14.68 0.01
N VAL A 117 5.76 13.68 -0.09
CA VAL A 117 5.68 12.59 -1.08
C VAL A 117 4.33 11.87 -0.93
N GLY A 118 3.62 11.64 -2.03
CA GLY A 118 2.22 11.17 -2.00
C GLY A 118 2.01 9.88 -1.20
N GLU A 119 2.93 8.92 -1.31
CA GLU A 119 2.91 7.65 -0.58
C GLU A 119 3.10 7.84 0.93
N ARG A 120 3.78 8.92 1.34
CA ARG A 120 4.02 9.29 2.74
C ARG A 120 2.98 10.24 3.31
N PHE A 121 2.05 10.74 2.49
CA PHE A 121 1.00 11.67 2.94
C PHE A 121 -0.01 11.01 3.89
N THR A 122 -0.16 9.70 3.85
CA THR A 122 -0.99 8.95 4.82
C THR A 122 -0.14 8.57 6.02
N CYS A 123 0.06 9.51 6.96
CA CYS A 123 1.04 9.39 8.05
C CYS A 123 0.85 8.12 8.91
N VAL A 124 -0.40 7.77 9.21
CA VAL A 124 -0.78 6.62 10.06
C VAL A 124 -0.40 5.27 9.46
N THR A 125 -0.08 5.20 8.17
CA THR A 125 0.38 3.96 7.52
C THR A 125 1.70 3.48 8.10
N CYS A 126 2.57 4.42 8.50
CA CYS A 126 3.89 4.12 9.05
C CYS A 126 3.99 4.51 10.54
N HIS A 127 3.35 5.61 10.94
CA HIS A 127 3.36 6.10 12.31
C HIS A 127 2.12 5.59 13.06
N GLY A 128 2.12 4.34 13.53
CA GLY A 128 1.02 3.80 14.34
C GLY A 128 0.91 4.47 15.72
N LEU A 129 -0.25 4.35 16.37
CA LEU A 129 -0.42 4.79 17.76
C LEU A 129 0.41 3.88 18.69
N ASP A 130 1.16 4.48 19.61
CA ASP A 130 1.81 3.75 20.69
C ASP A 130 0.75 3.31 21.71
N THR A 131 0.46 2.01 21.72
CA THR A 131 -0.50 1.43 22.67
C THR A 131 0.17 1.07 24.00
N GLY A 132 1.49 1.19 24.12
CA GLY A 132 2.25 0.75 25.30
C GLY A 132 2.23 -0.76 25.52
N ASP A 133 1.58 -1.53 24.64
CA ASP A 133 1.52 -2.98 24.75
C ASP A 133 2.88 -3.57 24.41
N PRO A 134 3.55 -4.26 25.35
CA PRO A 134 4.75 -5.01 25.02
C PRO A 134 4.32 -6.21 24.17
N LYS A 135 4.34 -6.04 22.84
CA LYS A 135 4.15 -7.19 21.97
C LYS A 135 5.31 -8.15 22.22
N PRO A 136 5.04 -9.44 22.47
CA PRO A 136 6.10 -10.41 22.58
C PRO A 136 6.93 -10.36 21.29
N ALA A 137 8.26 -10.41 21.43
CA ALA A 137 9.13 -10.62 20.29
C ALA A 137 8.62 -11.83 19.50
N PHE A 138 8.63 -11.73 18.17
CA PHE A 138 8.31 -12.86 17.30
C PHE A 138 9.14 -14.06 17.78
N ASN A 139 8.47 -15.13 18.23
CA ASN A 139 9.03 -16.42 18.70
C ASN A 139 9.36 -16.57 20.20
N ARG A 140 8.51 -16.12 21.13
CA ARG A 140 8.68 -16.46 22.57
C ARG A 140 8.23 -17.88 22.98
N ASP A 141 7.48 -18.58 22.13
CA ASP A 141 6.79 -19.83 22.50
C ASP A 141 7.26 -21.09 21.75
N ASN A 142 8.50 -21.13 21.23
CA ASN A 142 9.09 -22.35 20.67
C ASN A 142 10.21 -22.91 21.54
#